data_AF-A0A0D3VA73-F1
#
_entry.id   AF-A0A0D3VA73-F1
#
_cell.length_a   1.000
_cell.length_b   1.000
_cell.length_c   1.000
_cell.angle_alpha   90.00
_cell.angle_beta   90.00
_cell.angle_gamma   90.00
#
_symmetry.space_group_name_H-M   'P 1'
#
loop_
_entity.id
_entity.type
_entity.pdbx_description
1 polymer ?
#
loop_
_entity_poly.entity_id
_entity_poly.type
_entity_poly.pdbx_seq_one_letter_code
_entity_poly.pdbx_strand_id
1 'polypeptide(L)'
;MAKFDIEEVRNMIEAIINGVTAGAIGVFGVLIGGILTYRLGLKAEKSLIRTKIRIEKIQQTQHSLLEAARDFGKLHLKLSEYEYEKIDHKSYCEISDETQDRFTKTIRSIRVNEVIIKDYGEQIEQLFDDYSVLCNMQYDRYYNPNNNKRRYSDEELTFEIIDSKFQAFIMSVIRIQKSLDLEIEKELK
;
A
#
# COMPACT_ATOMS: atom_id res chain seq x y z
N MET A 1 -31.89 73.69 -43.48
CA MET A 1 -32.34 72.80 -42.39
C MET A 1 -31.81 71.41 -42.70
N ALA A 2 -30.73 71.00 -42.03
CA ALA A 2 -30.23 69.63 -42.16
C ALA A 2 -31.26 68.69 -41.52
N LYS A 3 -31.85 67.79 -42.30
CA LYS A 3 -32.60 66.65 -41.77
C LYS A 3 -31.55 65.76 -41.11
N PHE A 4 -31.43 65.87 -39.79
CA PHE A 4 -30.71 64.87 -39.01
C PHE A 4 -31.44 63.55 -39.24
N ASP A 5 -30.76 62.61 -39.90
CA ASP A 5 -31.35 61.35 -40.30
C ASP A 5 -31.48 60.48 -39.04
N ILE A 6 -32.67 60.54 -38.42
CA ILE A 6 -32.99 59.87 -37.16
C ILE A 6 -32.73 58.36 -37.27
N GLU A 7 -32.81 57.83 -38.48
CA GLU A 7 -32.56 56.43 -38.83
C GLU A 7 -31.07 56.07 -38.76
N GLU A 8 -30.19 56.98 -39.16
CA GLU A 8 -28.74 56.81 -39.10
C GLU A 8 -28.23 56.87 -37.65
N VAL A 9 -28.79 57.79 -36.84
CA VAL A 9 -28.51 57.88 -35.40
C VAL A 9 -28.98 56.62 -34.65
N ARG A 10 -30.16 56.09 -35.02
CA ARG A 10 -30.70 54.87 -34.42
C ARG A 10 -29.85 53.64 -34.76
N ASN A 11 -29.44 53.48 -36.03
CA ASN A 11 -28.56 52.40 -36.45
C ASN A 11 -27.18 52.46 -35.76
N MET A 12 -26.65 53.67 -35.56
CA MET A 12 -25.39 53.87 -34.83
C MET A 12 -25.51 53.53 -33.33
N ILE A 13 -26.63 53.88 -32.70
CA ILE A 13 -26.91 53.51 -31.30
C ILE A 13 -27.10 52.00 -31.17
N GLU A 14 -27.85 51.35 -32.06
CA GLU A 14 -28.01 49.89 -32.08
C GLU A 14 -26.67 49.16 -32.28
N ALA A 15 -25.80 49.66 -33.17
CA ALA A 15 -24.46 49.11 -33.38
C ALA A 15 -23.55 49.26 -32.15
N ILE A 16 -23.60 50.41 -31.46
CA ILE A 16 -22.85 50.63 -30.21
C ILE A 16 -23.35 49.71 -29.10
N ILE A 17 -24.67 49.58 -28.93
CA ILE A 17 -25.27 48.69 -27.94
C ILE A 17 -24.87 47.23 -28.23
N ASN A 18 -24.99 46.78 -29.48
CA ASN A 18 -24.60 45.43 -29.87
C ASN A 18 -23.09 45.16 -29.69
N GLY A 19 -22.24 46.14 -30.01
CA GLY A 19 -20.79 46.05 -29.82
C GLY A 19 -20.37 45.99 -28.35
N VAL A 20 -20.99 46.80 -27.48
CA VAL A 20 -20.75 46.78 -26.04
C VAL A 20 -21.27 45.47 -25.42
N THR A 21 -22.43 44.98 -25.87
CA THR A 21 -23.02 43.73 -25.38
C THR A 21 -22.18 42.53 -25.79
N ALA A 22 -21.70 42.47 -27.04
CA ALA A 22 -20.79 41.43 -27.51
C ALA A 22 -19.44 41.46 -26.77
N GLY A 23 -18.89 42.66 -26.51
CA GLY A 23 -17.67 42.83 -25.72
C GLY A 23 -17.83 42.34 -24.27
N ALA A 24 -18.96 42.67 -23.63
CA ALA A 24 -19.27 42.20 -22.28
C ALA A 24 -19.44 40.67 -22.23
N ILE A 25 -20.20 40.09 -23.15
CA ILE A 25 -20.41 38.62 -23.23
C ILE A 25 -19.08 37.90 -23.45
N GLY A 26 -18.18 38.44 -24.28
CA GLY A 26 -16.84 37.89 -24.50
C GLY A 26 -15.99 37.85 -23.23
N VAL A 27 -15.93 38.95 -22.48
CA VAL A 27 -15.17 39.03 -21.21
C VAL A 27 -15.76 38.10 -20.15
N PHE A 28 -17.09 38.07 -20.01
CA PHE A 28 -17.77 37.15 -19.08
C PHE A 28 -17.53 35.68 -19.46
N GLY A 29 -17.56 35.34 -20.75
CA GLY A 29 -17.26 34.00 -21.24
C GLY A 29 -15.84 33.54 -20.90
N VAL A 30 -14.84 34.41 -21.06
CA VAL A 30 -13.45 34.12 -20.70
C VAL A 30 -13.28 33.96 -19.19
N LEU A 31 -13.92 34.80 -18.37
CA LEU A 31 -13.86 34.69 -16.91
C LEU A 31 -14.51 33.40 -16.40
N ILE A 32 -15.69 33.04 -16.91
CA ILE A 32 -16.38 31.79 -16.55
C ILE A 32 -15.55 30.58 -17.02
N GLY A 33 -15.04 30.60 -18.25
CA GLY A 33 -14.18 29.55 -18.78
C GLY A 33 -12.89 29.38 -17.98
N GLY A 34 -12.26 30.49 -17.56
CA GLY A 34 -11.06 30.49 -16.72
C GLY A 34 -11.31 29.90 -15.33
N ILE A 35 -12.39 30.30 -14.67
CA ILE A 35 -12.78 29.75 -13.36
C ILE A 35 -13.11 28.25 -13.45
N LEU A 36 -13.81 27.83 -14.51
CA LEU A 36 -14.15 26.43 -14.74
C LEU A 36 -12.88 25.59 -14.96
N THR A 37 -11.99 26.06 -15.83
CA THR A 37 -10.70 25.41 -16.13
C THR A 37 -9.83 25.32 -14.89
N TYR A 38 -9.74 26.38 -14.08
CA TYR A 38 -8.99 26.38 -12.82
C TYR A 38 -9.55 25.34 -11.84
N ARG A 39 -10.87 25.27 -11.66
CA ARG A 39 -11.51 24.28 -10.79
C ARG A 39 -11.31 22.85 -11.29
N LEU A 40 -11.35 22.62 -12.60
CA LEU A 40 -11.08 21.31 -13.21
C LEU A 40 -9.61 20.92 -13.00
N GLY A 41 -8.67 21.85 -13.21
CA GLY A 41 -7.25 21.65 -12.95
C GLY A 41 -6.97 21.26 -11.51
N LEU A 42 -7.51 22.00 -10.53
CA LEU A 42 -7.37 21.65 -9.10
C LEU A 42 -7.97 20.30 -8.75
N LYS A 43 -9.10 19.92 -9.35
CA LYS A 43 -9.71 18.59 -9.14
C LYS A 43 -8.82 17.48 -9.72
N ALA A 44 -8.30 17.68 -10.92
CA ALA A 44 -7.38 16.73 -11.56
C ALA A 44 -6.09 16.57 -10.74
N GLU A 45 -5.48 17.67 -10.31
CA GLU A 45 -4.27 17.68 -9.49
C GLU A 45 -4.51 16.96 -8.15
N LYS A 46 -5.60 17.26 -7.44
CA LYS A 46 -5.95 16.55 -6.20
C LYS A 46 -6.16 15.06 -6.42
N SER A 47 -6.78 14.67 -7.54
CA SER A 47 -6.96 13.25 -7.89
C SER A 47 -5.61 12.57 -8.12
N LEU A 48 -4.72 13.19 -8.91
CA LEU A 48 -3.38 12.66 -9.17
C LEU A 48 -2.55 12.52 -7.89
N ILE A 49 -2.59 13.52 -7.00
CA ILE A 49 -1.88 13.46 -5.71
C ILE A 49 -2.41 12.28 -4.88
N ARG A 50 -3.74 12.10 -4.82
CA ARG A 50 -4.34 10.98 -4.08
C ARG A 50 -3.90 9.63 -4.64
N THR A 51 -3.97 9.44 -5.95
CA THR A 51 -3.51 8.22 -6.63
C THR A 51 -2.03 7.96 -6.36
N LYS A 52 -1.18 8.99 -6.46
CA LYS A 52 0.25 8.88 -6.17
C LYS A 52 0.51 8.43 -4.72
N ILE A 53 -0.16 9.04 -3.75
CA ILE A 53 -0.04 8.66 -2.33
C ILE A 53 -0.49 7.19 -2.15
N ARG A 54 -1.61 6.79 -2.76
CA ARG A 54 -2.12 5.41 -2.67
C ARG A 54 -1.11 4.39 -3.23
N ILE A 55 -0.60 4.63 -4.44
CA ILE A 55 0.42 3.78 -5.06
C ILE A 55 1.68 3.70 -4.19
N GLU A 56 2.17 4.83 -3.70
CA GLU A 56 3.37 4.88 -2.84
C GLU A 56 3.19 4.04 -1.57
N LYS A 57 2.02 4.12 -0.92
CA LYS A 57 1.72 3.32 0.28
C LYS A 57 1.55 1.83 -0.02
N ILE A 58 0.99 1.47 -1.17
CA ILE A 58 0.95 0.08 -1.63
C ILE A 58 2.38 -0.45 -1.84
N GLN A 59 3.24 0.31 -2.54
CA GLN A 59 4.63 -0.07 -2.80
C GLN A 59 5.45 -0.18 -1.50
N GLN A 60 5.27 0.74 -0.55
CA GLN A 60 5.89 0.64 0.78
C GLN A 60 5.48 -0.65 1.50
N THR A 61 4.20 -1.02 1.42
CA THR A 61 3.68 -2.27 2.00
C THR A 61 4.29 -3.50 1.33
N GLN A 62 4.35 -3.52 -0.01
CA GLN A 62 4.98 -4.61 -0.77
C GLN A 62 6.45 -4.77 -0.41
N HIS A 63 7.17 -3.65 -0.25
CA HIS A 63 8.56 -3.67 0.17
C HIS A 63 8.71 -4.33 1.55
N SER A 64 7.93 -3.89 2.54
CA SER A 64 7.91 -4.48 3.89
C SER A 64 7.56 -5.97 3.85
N LEU A 65 6.57 -6.38 3.06
CA LEU A 65 6.21 -7.80 2.90
C LEU A 65 7.38 -8.64 2.36
N LEU A 66 8.08 -8.15 1.33
CA LEU A 66 9.25 -8.84 0.77
C LEU A 66 10.43 -8.89 1.75
N GLU A 67 10.63 -7.85 2.55
CA GLU A 67 11.61 -7.88 3.65
C GLU A 67 11.26 -8.95 4.68
N ALA A 68 9.98 -9.05 5.07
CA ALA A 68 9.48 -10.11 5.95
C ALA A 68 9.78 -11.50 5.38
N ALA A 69 9.42 -11.77 4.11
CA ALA A 69 9.71 -13.06 3.48
C ALA A 69 11.21 -13.36 3.41
N ARG A 70 12.06 -12.36 3.12
CA ARG A 70 13.51 -12.52 3.08
C ARG A 70 14.06 -12.91 4.45
N ASP A 71 13.64 -12.21 5.50
CA ASP A 71 14.11 -12.48 6.85
C ASP A 71 13.61 -13.84 7.36
N PHE A 72 12.38 -14.23 7.01
CA PHE A 72 11.88 -15.58 7.25
C PHE A 72 12.65 -16.65 6.48
N GLY A 73 13.00 -16.40 5.23
CA GLY A 73 13.85 -17.30 4.44
C GLY A 73 15.23 -17.50 5.08
N LYS A 74 15.83 -16.44 5.64
CA LYS A 74 17.09 -16.57 6.40
C LYS A 74 16.91 -17.41 7.66
N LEU A 75 15.87 -17.14 8.44
CA LEU A 75 15.58 -17.91 9.65
C LEU A 75 15.33 -19.38 9.33
N HIS A 76 14.62 -19.67 8.24
CA HIS A 76 14.38 -21.01 7.74
C HIS A 76 15.67 -21.75 7.37
N LEU A 77 16.60 -21.07 6.67
CA LEU A 77 17.92 -21.61 6.37
C LEU A 77 18.70 -21.92 7.65
N LYS A 78 18.65 -21.02 8.65
CA LYS A 78 19.35 -21.20 9.92
C LYS A 78 18.75 -22.29 10.79
N LEU A 79 17.43 -22.45 10.76
CA LEU A 79 16.78 -23.60 11.36
C LEU A 79 17.27 -24.90 10.72
N SER A 80 17.31 -24.96 9.38
CA SER A 80 17.84 -26.13 8.68
C SER A 80 19.30 -26.40 9.03
N GLU A 81 20.15 -25.37 9.08
CA GLU A 81 21.54 -25.50 9.53
C GLU A 81 21.64 -26.07 10.96
N TYR A 82 20.77 -25.65 11.87
CA TYR A 82 20.73 -26.18 13.23
C TYR A 82 20.30 -27.65 13.28
N GLU A 83 19.23 -28.02 12.56
CA GLU A 83 18.76 -29.41 12.49
C GLU A 83 19.81 -30.37 11.89
N TYR A 84 20.62 -29.88 10.96
CA TYR A 84 21.73 -30.63 10.37
C TYR A 84 23.06 -30.42 11.10
N GLU A 85 23.02 -29.96 12.36
CA GLU A 85 24.16 -29.80 13.27
C GLU A 85 25.31 -28.90 12.74
N LYS A 86 25.00 -27.96 11.85
CA LYS A 86 25.98 -27.03 11.26
C LYS A 86 26.21 -25.78 12.10
N ILE A 87 25.26 -25.43 12.96
CA ILE A 87 25.36 -24.34 13.94
C ILE A 87 24.91 -24.84 15.30
N ASP A 88 25.42 -24.22 16.37
CA ASP A 88 24.99 -24.55 17.72
C ASP A 88 23.63 -23.90 18.09
N HIS A 89 23.03 -24.42 19.15
CA HIS A 89 21.73 -23.98 19.67
C HIS A 89 21.70 -22.50 20.05
N LYS A 90 22.77 -22.00 20.68
CA LYS A 90 22.88 -20.61 21.11
C LYS A 90 22.87 -19.67 19.90
N SER A 91 23.66 -20.00 18.88
CA SER A 91 23.76 -19.24 17.63
C SER A 91 22.41 -19.20 16.91
N TYR A 92 21.69 -20.33 16.87
CA TYR A 92 20.33 -20.38 16.32
C TYR A 92 19.37 -19.45 17.08
N CYS A 93 19.38 -19.50 18.41
CA CYS A 93 18.50 -18.67 19.25
C CYS A 93 18.79 -17.18 19.06
N GLU A 94 20.06 -16.76 19.02
CA GLU A 94 20.42 -15.36 18.77
C GLU A 94 19.88 -14.87 17.41
N ILE A 95 20.06 -15.65 16.35
CA ILE A 95 19.57 -15.28 15.01
C ILE A 95 18.03 -15.25 14.95
N SER A 96 17.38 -16.18 15.64
CA SER A 96 15.92 -16.23 15.71
C SER A 96 15.36 -15.02 16.47
N ASP A 97 15.94 -14.65 17.61
CA ASP A 97 15.54 -13.45 18.38
C ASP A 97 15.68 -12.18 17.52
N GLU A 98 16.83 -12.00 16.87
CA GLU A 98 17.05 -10.87 15.98
C GLU A 98 16.05 -10.81 14.82
N THR A 99 15.67 -11.99 14.28
CA THR A 99 14.71 -12.07 13.18
C THR A 99 13.30 -11.69 13.65
N GLN A 100 12.90 -12.15 14.83
CA GLN A 100 11.60 -11.79 15.42
C GLN A 100 11.49 -10.29 15.71
N ASP A 101 12.58 -9.67 16.17
CA ASP A 101 12.67 -8.22 16.37
C ASP A 101 12.53 -7.44 15.06
N ARG A 102 13.20 -7.89 13.99
CA ARG A 102 13.06 -7.28 12.65
C ARG A 102 11.63 -7.45 12.13
N PHE A 103 11.05 -8.63 12.26
CA PHE A 103 9.70 -8.90 11.81
C PHE A 103 8.66 -8.04 12.53
N THR A 104 8.82 -7.84 13.84
CA THR A 104 7.96 -6.95 14.63
C THR A 104 7.99 -5.51 14.10
N LYS A 105 9.15 -5.02 13.64
CA LYS A 105 9.26 -3.71 12.98
C LYS A 105 8.53 -3.69 11.64
N THR A 106 8.65 -4.77 10.87
CA THR A 106 7.95 -4.94 9.58
C THR A 106 6.43 -4.94 9.74
N ILE A 107 5.87 -5.68 10.71
CA ILE A 107 4.44 -5.66 11.05
C ILE A 107 3.99 -4.21 11.29
N ARG A 108 4.71 -3.48 12.15
CA ARG A 108 4.35 -2.09 12.48
C ARG A 108 4.37 -1.19 11.25
N SER A 109 5.36 -1.34 10.36
CA SER A 109 5.44 -0.61 9.09
C SER A 109 4.22 -0.87 8.20
N ILE A 110 3.79 -2.13 8.09
CA ILE A 110 2.61 -2.51 7.30
C ILE A 110 1.33 -1.90 7.91
N ARG A 111 1.18 -1.97 9.24
CA ARG A 111 -0.01 -1.43 9.94
C ARG A 111 -0.20 0.07 9.76
N VAL A 112 0.87 0.84 9.60
CA VAL A 112 0.78 2.29 9.29
C VAL A 112 0.03 2.55 7.97
N ASN A 113 -0.01 1.58 7.07
CA ASN A 113 -0.65 1.71 5.77
C ASN A 113 -2.04 1.03 5.69
N GLU A 114 -2.57 0.46 6.79
CA GLU A 114 -3.84 -0.31 6.84
C GLU A 114 -5.01 0.39 6.16
N VAL A 115 -5.16 1.70 6.37
CA VAL A 115 -6.26 2.49 5.77
C VAL A 115 -6.24 2.44 4.24
N ILE A 116 -5.05 2.37 3.65
CA ILE A 116 -4.85 2.32 2.20
C ILE A 116 -5.04 0.89 1.68
N ILE A 117 -4.58 -0.11 2.42
CA ILE A 117 -4.59 -1.53 2.02
C ILE A 117 -5.75 -2.32 2.66
N LYS A 118 -6.80 -1.65 3.11
CA LYS A 118 -7.91 -2.22 3.90
C LYS A 118 -8.52 -3.50 3.30
N ASP A 119 -8.58 -3.59 1.97
CA ASP A 119 -9.18 -4.73 1.27
C ASP A 119 -8.31 -6.00 1.36
N TYR A 120 -7.07 -5.85 1.83
CA TYR A 120 -6.10 -6.91 2.10
C TYR A 120 -5.88 -7.15 3.59
N GLY A 121 -6.58 -6.42 4.47
CA GLY A 121 -6.37 -6.47 5.91
C GLY A 121 -6.48 -7.87 6.50
N GLU A 122 -7.51 -8.64 6.10
CA GLU A 122 -7.68 -10.02 6.57
C GLU A 122 -6.53 -10.94 6.17
N GLN A 123 -6.01 -10.82 4.94
CA GLN A 123 -4.89 -11.64 4.46
C GLN A 123 -3.59 -11.28 5.19
N ILE A 124 -3.41 -10.00 5.50
CA ILE A 124 -2.25 -9.49 6.23
C ILE A 124 -2.30 -9.90 7.70
N GLU A 125 -3.46 -9.83 8.34
CA GLU A 125 -3.62 -10.31 9.71
C GLU A 125 -3.44 -11.83 9.81
N GLN A 126 -3.98 -12.60 8.85
CA GLN A 126 -3.71 -14.04 8.78
C GLN A 126 -2.21 -14.33 8.64
N LEU A 127 -1.49 -13.53 7.83
CA LEU A 127 -0.03 -13.66 7.71
C LEU A 127 0.68 -13.41 9.05
N PHE A 128 0.22 -12.43 9.84
CA PHE A 128 0.78 -12.14 11.16
C PHE A 128 0.47 -13.23 12.19
N ASP A 129 -0.73 -13.82 12.10
CA ASP A 129 -1.11 -14.96 12.92
C ASP A 129 -0.26 -16.20 12.58
N ASP A 130 -0.06 -16.48 11.29
CA ASP A 130 0.81 -17.56 10.81
C ASP A 130 2.25 -17.40 11.32
N TYR A 131 2.77 -16.15 11.30
CA TYR A 131 4.05 -15.81 11.91
C TYR A 131 4.06 -16.09 13.42
N SER A 132 3.04 -15.65 14.15
CA SER A 132 2.97 -15.88 15.60
C SER A 132 2.96 -17.36 15.94
N VAL A 133 2.20 -18.15 15.18
CA VAL A 133 2.16 -19.61 15.30
C VAL A 133 3.56 -20.20 15.12
N LEU A 134 4.27 -19.81 14.05
CA LEU A 134 5.63 -20.26 13.76
C LEU A 134 6.62 -19.92 14.89
N CYS A 135 6.60 -18.69 15.41
CA CYS A 135 7.46 -18.31 16.53
C CYS A 135 7.17 -19.13 17.79
N ASN A 136 5.89 -19.38 18.10
CA ASN A 136 5.52 -20.20 19.25
C ASN A 136 5.98 -21.66 19.06
N MET A 137 5.88 -22.22 17.86
CA MET A 137 6.36 -23.57 17.56
C MET A 137 7.88 -23.67 17.70
N GLN A 138 8.62 -22.67 17.18
CA GLN A 138 10.07 -22.59 17.33
C GLN A 138 10.46 -22.46 18.80
N TYR A 139 9.72 -21.68 19.58
CA TYR A 139 9.97 -21.54 21.01
C TYR A 139 9.80 -22.89 21.73
N ASP A 140 8.68 -23.57 21.52
CA ASP A 140 8.37 -24.84 22.19
C ASP A 140 9.28 -25.99 21.74
N ARG A 141 9.77 -25.98 20.50
CA ARG A 141 10.65 -27.03 19.98
C ARG A 141 12.13 -26.77 20.26
N TYR A 142 12.60 -25.54 20.04
CA TYR A 142 14.02 -25.24 20.01
C TYR A 142 14.47 -24.43 21.22
N TYR A 143 13.74 -23.41 21.66
CA TYR A 143 14.18 -22.58 22.79
C TYR A 143 13.96 -23.24 24.15
N ASN A 144 12.78 -23.82 24.35
CA ASN A 144 12.39 -24.40 25.62
C ASN A 144 11.67 -25.75 25.46
N PRO A 145 12.38 -26.77 24.93
CA PRO A 145 11.80 -28.08 24.62
C PRO A 145 11.20 -28.81 25.83
N ASN A 146 11.71 -28.53 27.03
CA ASN A 146 11.30 -29.18 28.27
C ASN A 146 10.22 -28.40 29.04
N ASN A 147 9.54 -27.46 28.40
CA ASN A 147 8.47 -26.70 29.03
C ASN A 147 7.26 -27.60 29.34
N ASN A 148 6.83 -27.65 30.59
CA ASN A 148 5.65 -28.43 30.99
C ASN A 148 4.33 -27.82 30.50
N LYS A 149 4.36 -26.61 29.92
CA LYS A 149 3.21 -25.86 29.40
C LYS A 149 3.39 -25.54 27.91
N ARG A 150 3.87 -26.50 27.11
CA ARG A 150 3.93 -26.37 25.65
C ARG A 150 2.54 -26.15 25.07
N ARG A 151 2.45 -25.32 24.04
CA ARG A 151 1.22 -25.02 23.28
C ARG A 151 0.93 -26.09 22.24
N TYR A 152 1.97 -26.77 21.77
CA TYR A 152 1.89 -27.77 20.71
C TYR A 152 2.39 -29.13 21.19
N SER A 153 1.83 -30.19 20.61
CA SER A 153 2.25 -31.58 20.83
C SER A 153 3.56 -31.90 20.09
N ASP A 154 4.24 -32.98 20.48
CA ASP A 154 5.48 -33.42 19.82
C ASP A 154 5.27 -33.77 18.34
N GLU A 155 4.08 -34.27 18.00
CA GLU A 155 3.66 -34.57 16.63
C GLU A 155 3.49 -33.33 15.77
N GLU A 156 3.19 -32.18 16.38
CA GLU A 156 3.08 -30.88 15.69
C GLU A 156 4.42 -30.16 15.58
N LEU A 157 5.41 -30.53 16.41
CA LEU A 157 6.70 -29.85 16.54
C LEU A 157 7.81 -30.53 15.72
N THR A 158 7.47 -31.34 14.73
CA THR A 158 8.49 -31.93 13.83
C THR A 158 9.09 -30.86 12.92
N PHE A 159 10.34 -31.09 12.49
CA PHE A 159 11.01 -30.19 11.57
C PHE A 159 10.22 -30.02 10.27
N GLU A 160 9.67 -31.10 9.72
CA GLU A 160 8.90 -31.09 8.46
C GLU A 160 7.64 -30.22 8.55
N ILE A 161 6.94 -30.24 9.70
CA ILE A 161 5.77 -29.39 9.88
C ILE A 161 6.18 -27.92 9.97
N ILE A 162 7.22 -27.61 10.74
CA ILE A 162 7.73 -26.24 10.87
C ILE A 162 8.24 -25.74 9.51
N ASP A 163 8.99 -26.56 8.77
CA ASP A 163 9.45 -26.30 7.40
C ASP A 163 8.29 -25.99 6.45
N SER A 164 7.24 -26.83 6.46
CA SER A 164 6.06 -26.62 5.61
C SER A 164 5.36 -25.28 5.91
N LYS A 165 5.33 -24.87 7.19
CA LYS A 165 4.75 -23.60 7.61
C LYS A 165 5.61 -22.41 7.19
N PHE A 166 6.95 -22.52 7.22
CA PHE A 166 7.85 -21.52 6.64
C PHE A 166 7.56 -21.31 5.14
N GLN A 167 7.44 -22.40 4.38
CA GLN A 167 7.12 -22.32 2.96
C GLN A 167 5.74 -21.70 2.72
N ALA A 168 4.73 -22.11 3.49
CA ALA A 168 3.39 -21.56 3.40
C ALA A 168 3.38 -20.04 3.67
N PHE A 169 4.10 -19.59 4.70
CA PHE A 169 4.27 -18.18 5.03
C PHE A 169 4.85 -17.38 3.85
N ILE A 170 5.97 -17.84 3.28
CA ILE A 170 6.62 -17.18 2.13
C ILE A 170 5.68 -17.12 0.92
N MET A 171 4.94 -18.20 0.65
CA MET A 171 3.97 -18.25 -0.44
C MET A 171 2.79 -17.30 -0.23
N SER A 172 2.32 -17.16 1.01
CA SER A 172 1.29 -16.17 1.38
C SER A 172 1.77 -14.74 1.12
N VAL A 173 3.01 -14.41 1.48
CA VAL A 173 3.62 -13.11 1.15
C VAL A 173 3.59 -12.84 -0.35
N ILE A 174 4.04 -13.80 -1.16
CA ILE A 174 4.09 -13.65 -2.63
C ILE A 174 2.67 -13.45 -3.20
N ARG A 175 1.67 -14.16 -2.67
CA ARG A 175 0.28 -14.03 -3.11
C ARG A 175 -0.29 -12.63 -2.80
N ILE A 176 -0.04 -12.11 -1.60
CA ILE A 176 -0.46 -10.76 -1.21
C ILE A 176 0.24 -9.74 -2.10
N GLN A 177 1.55 -9.89 -2.32
CA GLN A 177 2.35 -8.98 -3.16
C GLN A 177 1.82 -8.90 -4.60
N LYS A 178 1.49 -10.04 -5.22
CA LYS A 178 0.84 -10.08 -6.55
C LYS A 178 -0.53 -9.42 -6.57
N SER A 179 -1.32 -9.57 -5.50
CA SER A 179 -2.64 -8.94 -5.41
C SER A 179 -2.52 -7.43 -5.31
N LEU A 180 -1.51 -6.93 -4.58
CA LEU A 180 -1.17 -5.52 -4.50
C LEU A 180 -0.65 -4.96 -5.84
N ASP A 181 0.11 -5.73 -6.61
CA ASP A 181 0.55 -5.32 -7.96
C ASP A 181 -0.65 -5.04 -8.88
N LEU A 182 -1.65 -5.93 -8.87
CA LEU A 182 -2.89 -5.76 -9.62
C LEU A 182 -3.66 -4.50 -9.19
N GLU A 183 -3.56 -4.09 -7.93
CA GLU A 183 -4.19 -2.87 -7.45
C GLU A 183 -3.50 -1.61 -8.00
N ILE A 184 -2.17 -1.60 -8.07
CA ILE A 184 -1.42 -0.52 -8.71
C ILE A 184 -1.82 -0.39 -10.19
N GLU A 185 -1.96 -1.52 -10.90
CA GLU A 185 -2.38 -1.51 -12.31
C GLU A 185 -3.79 -0.92 -12.51
N LYS A 186 -4.71 -1.11 -11.55
CA LYS A 186 -6.04 -0.49 -11.60
C LYS A 186 -5.97 1.01 -11.37
N GLU A 187 -5.11 1.47 -10.46
CA GLU A 187 -4.95 2.90 -10.14
C GLU A 187 -4.29 3.70 -11.27
N LEU A 188 -3.59 3.03 -12.18
CA LEU A 188 -2.92 3.66 -13.35
C LEU A 188 -3.77 3.67 -14.62
N LYS A 189 -4.94 2.99 -14.64
CA LYS A 189 -5.87 2.95 -15.77
C LYS A 189 -6.96 4.01 -15.62
#